data_AF-Q4T573-F1
#
_entry.id   AF-Q4T573-F1
#
_cell.length_a   1.000
_cell.length_b   1.000
_cell.length_c   1.000
_cell.angle_alpha   90.00
_cell.angle_beta   90.00
_cell.angle_gamma   90.00
#
_symmetry.space_group_name_H-M   'P 1'
#
loop_
_entity.id
_entity.type
_entity.pdbx_description
1 polymer ?
#
loop_
_entity_poly.entity_id
_entity_poly.type
_entity_poly.pdbx_seq_one_letter_code
_entity_poly.pdbx_strand_id
1 'polypeptide(L)' 'SVSDPSNMSVVKETVDRLLKGYDIRLRPDFGGPPVGVGMNIDIASIDMVSEVNM' A
#
# COMPACT_ATOMS: atom_id res chain seq x y z
N SER A 1 22.26 -10.61 -18.52
CA SER A 1 22.47 -9.38 -17.74
C SER A 1 21.30 -8.42 -17.96
N VAL A 2 20.13 -8.74 -17.39
CA VAL A 2 18.89 -7.91 -17.51
C VAL A 2 18.30 -7.57 -16.12
N SER A 3 18.90 -8.07 -15.04
CA SER A 3 18.40 -7.92 -13.67
C SER A 3 19.47 -7.35 -12.74
N ASP A 4 20.05 -6.22 -13.12
CA ASP A 4 20.76 -5.38 -12.15
C ASP A 4 19.71 -4.49 -11.46
N PRO A 5 19.42 -4.71 -10.16
CA PRO A 5 18.45 -3.89 -9.42
C PRO A 5 18.87 -2.41 -9.32
N SER A 6 20.13 -2.11 -9.63
CA SER A 6 20.72 -0.77 -9.62
C SER A 6 20.48 0.03 -10.91
N ASN A 7 19.83 -0.55 -11.93
CA ASN A 7 19.53 0.17 -13.17
C ASN A 7 18.35 1.14 -12.97
N MET A 8 18.66 2.33 -12.48
CA MET A 8 17.69 3.39 -12.17
C MET A 8 16.82 3.83 -13.35
N SER A 9 17.32 3.72 -14.58
CA SER A 9 16.53 4.11 -15.77
C SER A 9 15.33 3.18 -15.96
N VAL A 10 15.55 1.87 -15.78
CA VAL A 10 14.51 0.83 -15.89
C VAL A 10 13.52 0.91 -14.74
N VAL A 11 14.02 1.18 -13.52
CA VAL A 11 13.15 1.38 -12.34
C VAL A 11 12.23 2.57 -12.56
N LYS A 12 12.78 3.71 -13.00
CA LYS A 12 12.01 4.92 -13.29
C LYS A 12 10.93 4.65 -14.35
N GLU A 13 11.31 4.11 -15.50
CA GLU A 13 10.36 3.82 -16.59
C GLU A 13 9.25 2.86 -16.15
N THR A 14 9.60 1.87 -15.33
CA THR A 14 8.64 0.89 -14.81
C THR A 14 7.63 1.55 -13.88
N VAL A 15 8.09 2.40 -12.95
CA VAL A 15 7.19 3.13 -12.02
C VAL A 15 6.31 4.12 -12.77
N ASP A 16 6.88 4.88 -13.72
CA ASP A 16 6.13 5.84 -14.55
C ASP A 16 5.00 5.14 -15.31
N ARG A 17 5.26 3.94 -15.84
CA ARG A 17 4.25 3.14 -16.55
C ARG A 17 3.15 2.61 -15.62
N LEU A 18 3.46 2.27 -14.36
CA LEU A 18 2.45 1.81 -13.40
C LEU A 18 1.47 2.92 -13.01
N LEU A 19 1.95 4.16 -12.91
CA LEU A 19 1.14 5.31 -12.51
C LEU A 19 0.36 5.92 -13.69
N LYS A 20 0.82 5.73 -14.93
CA LYS A 20 0.17 6.27 -16.13
C LYS A 20 -1.22 5.64 -16.32
N GLY A 21 -2.27 6.44 -16.14
CA GLY A 21 -3.66 6.02 -16.35
C GLY A 21 -4.28 5.26 -15.18
N TYR A 22 -3.61 5.19 -14.03
CA TYR A 22 -4.16 4.63 -12.80
C TYR A 22 -5.24 5.57 -12.22
N ASP A 23 -6.49 5.11 -12.10
CA ASP A 23 -7.57 5.86 -11.47
C ASP A 23 -7.70 5.49 -9.99
N ILE A 24 -7.26 6.38 -9.11
CA ILE A 24 -7.27 6.20 -7.64
C ILE A 24 -8.68 6.04 -7.06
N ARG A 25 -9.74 6.36 -7.81
CA ARG A 25 -11.13 6.28 -7.34
C ARG A 25 -11.73 4.89 -7.51
N LEU A 26 -11.10 4.03 -8.31
CA LEU A 26 -11.55 2.66 -8.54
C LEU A 26 -10.79 1.73 -7.58
N ARG A 27 -11.54 0.95 -6.81
CA ARG A 27 -10.94 -0.13 -6.01
C ARG A 27 -10.38 -1.23 -6.93
N PRO A 28 -9.38 -1.99 -6.47
CA PRO A 28 -9.00 -3.24 -7.14
C PRO A 28 -10.23 -4.16 -7.34
N ASP A 29 -10.27 -4.82 -8.49
CA ASP A 29 -11.39 -5.66 -8.94
C ASP A 29 -12.75 -4.95 -8.89
N PHE A 30 -12.82 -3.70 -9.39
CA PHE A 30 -14.05 -2.92 -9.47
C PHE A 30 -15.13 -3.66 -10.28
N GLY A 31 -16.27 -3.94 -9.65
CA GLY A 31 -17.35 -4.76 -10.23
C GLY A 31 -17.19 -6.28 -10.07
N GLY A 32 -16.06 -6.73 -9.53
CA GLY A 32 -15.77 -8.12 -9.21
C GLY A 32 -15.90 -8.43 -7.70
N PRO A 33 -15.27 -9.53 -7.24
CA PRO A 33 -15.32 -9.95 -5.85
C PRO A 33 -14.71 -8.91 -4.89
N PRO A 34 -14.96 -9.04 -3.57
CA PRO A 34 -14.34 -8.18 -2.56
C PRO A 34 -12.81 -8.32 -2.53
N VAL A 35 -12.10 -7.22 -2.29
CA VAL A 35 -10.66 -7.23 -2.03
C VAL A 35 -10.39 -7.51 -0.56
N GLY A 36 -9.55 -8.50 -0.26
CA GLY A 36 -9.13 -8.78 1.11
C GLY A 36 -8.12 -7.75 1.61
N VAL A 37 -8.41 -7.09 2.73
CA VAL A 37 -7.50 -6.14 3.38
C VAL A 37 -6.91 -6.78 4.63
N GLY A 38 -5.61 -7.07 4.60
CA GLY A 38 -4.87 -7.53 5.78
C GLY A 38 -4.50 -6.36 6.66
N MET A 39 -5.02 -6.33 7.88
CA MET A 39 -4.68 -5.30 8.87
C MET A 39 -3.54 -5.79 9.76
N ASN A 40 -2.58 -4.92 10.04
CA ASN A 40 -1.51 -5.16 11.01
C ASN A 40 -1.40 -3.94 11.93
N ILE A 41 -1.33 -4.17 13.24
CA ILE A 41 -1.24 -3.12 14.26
C ILE A 41 0.02 -3.40 15.08
N ASP A 42 0.91 -2.42 15.12
CA ASP A 42 2.08 -2.42 15.99
C ASP A 42 1.91 -1.32 17.04
N ILE A 43 1.85 -1.71 18.31
CA ILE A 43 1.56 -0.79 19.43
C ILE A 43 2.88 -0.35 20.02
N ALA A 44 3.22 0.94 19.86
CA ALA A 44 4.42 1.50 20.44
C ALA A 44 4.32 1.64 21.97
N SER A 45 3.23 2.24 22.46
CA SER A 45 2.93 2.40 23.88
C SER A 45 1.42 2.49 24.11
N ILE A 46 1.00 2.22 25.35
CA ILE A 46 -0.33 2.56 25.84
C ILE A 46 -0.14 3.63 26.91
N ASP A 47 -0.62 4.84 26.64
CA ASP A 47 -0.25 6.02 27.43
C ASP A 47 -0.97 6.09 28.78
N MET A 48 -2.30 5.93 28.80
CA MET A 48 -3.08 5.94 30.04
C MET A 48 -4.34 5.10 29.86
N VAL A 49 -4.68 4.32 30.88
CA VAL A 49 -5.97 3.63 31.00
C VAL A 49 -6.76 4.33 32.09
N SER A 50 -7.94 4.87 31.75
CA SER A 50 -8.79 5.59 32.70
C SER A 50 -9.82 4.65 33.33
N GLU A 51 -9.87 4.63 34.66
CA GLU A 51 -10.88 3.87 35.41
C GLU A 51 -12.24 4.60 35.51
N VAL A 52 -12.26 5.91 35.28
CA VAL A 52 -13.47 6.75 35.42
C VAL A 52 -14.27 6.83 34.11
N ASN A 53 -13.58 6.74 32.96
CA ASN A 53 -14.18 6.80 31.63
C ASN A 53 -14.25 5.42 30.95
N MET A 54 -14.26 4.36 31.76
CA MET A 54 -14.38 2.99 31.27
C MET A 54 -15.83 2.66 30.90
#